data_AF-A0A8C7TIF5-F1
#
_entry.id   AF-A0A8C7TIF5-F1
#
_cell.length_a   1.000
_cell.length_b   1.000
_cell.length_c   1.000
_cell.angle_alpha   90.00
_cell.angle_beta   90.00
_cell.angle_gamma   90.00
#
_symmetry.space_group_name_H-M   'P 1'
#
loop_
_entity.id
_entity.type
_entity.pdbx_description
1 polymer ?
#
loop_
_entity_poly.entity_id
_entity_poly.type
_entity_poly.pdbx_seq_one_letter_code
_entity_poly.pdbx_strand_id
1 'polypeptide(L)'
;MAASVREKQAAALKRMLNFNTSPLKNTAAEPVWKVLIYDRFGQDIISPLLAVKELRDMGITLHLLLHSDRDPIPDVPAIYFVMPTEENIDRICQDLRNQLYESYYLNFISAISRSKLEDIASAALSANAVTQVTKVFDQYLNFITLEDDMFILCNQNKELISYHAINKPDIMDTEMEAIMDTIVDSLFCFFVTLGAVPIIRCPRGNAAEMVAVKLDKKLRENLRDARNSLFTGDNMGAGQFSFQRPLFVLADRNLDLATPLHHTWTYQALIHDVLDFHLNRVSMDESVGSEASPSGARPKKKNKKSYDLTAADKFWQKHKGSPFPEVAESVQEELDTYRAQEDEVKRLKSIMGLEGEDEGPISSISMSDNTAKLTSAVSSLPELLEKKRLIDLHTNVATAVLDHIKSRKLDVYFEYEEKLMSKSTLEKSLLDIISDPDAGTPEDKMRLFLIFYITALQPPSETDLDQYKKALLETGCDLSSLNYIKQWKAFTKIAATPSNYGNSGVKPMGQSVVINYLVRKNRVFKVFFFQNLPVTRILDNLMEMKSNPETDDYRYFDPKMLRGSESSTPRNKNPFQEAIVFVVGGGNYIEYQNLVDYTKAKPGKRVLYGCSELFNAGLGKILQKF
;
A
#
# COMPACT_ATOMS: atom_id res chain seq x y z
N MET A 1 17.90 -5.83 14.36
CA MET A 1 16.57 -5.20 14.15
C MET A 1 15.55 -6.33 14.04
N ALA A 2 14.33 -6.16 14.57
CA ALA A 2 13.29 -7.18 14.36
C ALA A 2 12.82 -7.14 12.91
N ALA A 3 12.56 -8.31 12.31
CA ALA A 3 12.17 -8.44 10.92
C ALA A 3 10.91 -7.64 10.59
N SER A 4 10.87 -7.01 9.40
CA SER A 4 9.72 -6.25 8.91
C SER A 4 8.52 -7.17 8.63
N VAL A 5 7.30 -6.63 8.50
CA VAL A 5 6.14 -7.47 8.13
C VAL A 5 6.32 -8.04 6.73
N ARG A 6 6.94 -7.27 5.83
CA ARG A 6 7.29 -7.69 4.47
C ARG A 6 8.23 -8.88 4.49
N GLU A 7 9.30 -8.81 5.28
CA GLU A 7 10.26 -9.91 5.45
C GLU A 7 9.59 -11.16 6.01
N LYS A 8 8.72 -11.02 7.02
CA LYS A 8 7.97 -12.15 7.59
C LYS A 8 7.02 -12.79 6.58
N GLN A 9 6.28 -11.98 5.82
CA GLN A 9 5.37 -12.48 4.78
C GLN A 9 6.14 -13.15 3.64
N ALA A 10 7.21 -12.52 3.15
CA ALA A 10 8.08 -13.10 2.12
C ALA A 10 8.74 -14.40 2.60
N ALA A 11 9.17 -14.49 3.87
CA ALA A 11 9.71 -15.72 4.43
C ALA A 11 8.66 -16.85 4.51
N ALA A 12 7.41 -16.53 4.84
CA ALA A 12 6.32 -17.50 4.83
C ALA A 12 6.05 -18.04 3.41
N LEU A 13 6.01 -17.15 2.40
CA LEU A 13 5.90 -17.55 0.99
C LEU A 13 7.09 -18.39 0.54
N LYS A 14 8.32 -17.99 0.90
CA LYS A 14 9.53 -18.77 0.55
C LYS A 14 9.49 -20.17 1.18
N ARG A 15 9.01 -20.30 2.43
CA ARG A 15 8.78 -21.60 3.08
C ARG A 15 7.72 -22.42 2.33
N MET A 16 6.61 -21.80 1.93
CA MET A 16 5.54 -22.44 1.16
C MET A 16 6.07 -22.97 -0.18
N LEU A 17 6.75 -22.12 -0.95
CA LEU A 17 7.36 -22.48 -2.24
C LEU A 17 8.42 -23.58 -2.09
N ASN A 18 9.00 -23.75 -0.90
CA ASN A 18 9.89 -24.85 -0.56
C ASN A 18 9.13 -26.04 0.09
N PHE A 19 7.94 -26.38 -0.43
CA PHE A 19 7.11 -27.50 0.04
C PHE A 19 6.78 -27.45 1.54
N ASN A 20 6.57 -26.24 2.06
CA ASN A 20 6.33 -25.95 3.48
C ASN A 20 7.48 -26.39 4.40
N THR A 21 8.71 -26.41 3.89
CA THR A 21 9.93 -26.71 4.67
C THR A 21 10.83 -25.47 4.76
N SER A 22 11.51 -25.31 5.89
CA SER A 22 12.46 -24.22 6.06
C SER A 22 13.58 -24.34 5.03
N PRO A 23 13.91 -23.27 4.28
CA PRO A 23 15.01 -23.32 3.32
C PRO A 23 16.32 -23.60 4.06
N LEU A 24 16.98 -24.71 3.73
CA LEU A 24 18.28 -25.06 4.30
C LEU A 24 19.31 -24.04 3.81
N LYS A 25 19.96 -23.33 4.73
CA LYS A 25 20.90 -22.25 4.40
C LYS A 25 22.18 -22.71 3.66
N ASN A 26 22.44 -24.02 3.52
CA ASN A 26 23.73 -24.55 3.08
C ASN A 26 23.66 -25.98 2.51
N THR A 27 22.84 -26.23 1.49
CA THR A 27 23.04 -27.44 0.68
C THR A 27 22.79 -27.13 -0.78
N ALA A 28 23.77 -27.47 -1.61
CA ALA A 28 23.65 -27.59 -3.06
C ALA A 28 22.72 -28.77 -3.41
N ALA A 29 21.50 -28.78 -2.87
CA ALA A 29 20.45 -29.66 -3.33
C ALA A 29 19.98 -29.10 -4.66
N GLU A 30 19.95 -29.94 -5.70
CA GLU A 30 19.40 -29.55 -6.99
C GLU A 30 17.96 -29.06 -6.78
N PRO A 31 17.60 -27.87 -7.29
CA PRO A 31 16.25 -27.35 -7.14
C PRO A 31 15.29 -28.30 -7.84
N VAL A 32 14.37 -28.89 -7.08
CA VAL A 32 13.25 -29.65 -7.64
C VAL A 32 12.40 -28.67 -8.44
N TRP A 33 12.28 -28.91 -9.75
CA TRP A 33 11.44 -28.14 -10.64
C TRP A 33 9.97 -28.33 -10.27
N LYS A 34 9.23 -27.23 -10.24
CA LYS A 34 7.84 -27.21 -9.80
C LYS A 34 7.03 -26.15 -10.55
N VAL A 35 5.72 -26.37 -10.60
CA VAL A 35 4.75 -25.43 -11.14
C VAL A 35 4.07 -24.68 -9.99
N LEU A 36 3.90 -23.37 -10.12
CA LEU A 36 3.10 -22.55 -9.20
C LEU A 36 1.73 -22.28 -9.81
N ILE A 37 0.68 -22.68 -9.12
CA ILE A 37 -0.71 -22.37 -9.48
C ILE A 37 -1.26 -21.42 -8.44
N TYR A 38 -1.71 -20.24 -8.87
CA TYR A 38 -2.35 -19.28 -7.96
C TYR A 38 -3.62 -18.72 -8.59
N ASP A 39 -4.51 -18.18 -7.76
CA ASP A 39 -5.60 -17.33 -8.24
C ASP A 39 -5.16 -15.87 -8.30
N ARG A 40 -6.08 -14.95 -8.61
CA ARG A 40 -5.77 -13.51 -8.66
C ARG A 40 -5.36 -12.95 -7.30
N PHE A 41 -5.92 -13.47 -6.21
CA PHE A 41 -5.55 -13.05 -4.86
C PHE A 41 -4.12 -13.48 -4.52
N GLY A 42 -3.75 -14.73 -4.81
CA GLY A 42 -2.40 -15.24 -4.63
C GLY A 42 -1.36 -14.51 -5.48
N GLN A 43 -1.74 -14.14 -6.72
CA GLN A 43 -0.91 -13.30 -7.59
C GLN A 43 -0.63 -11.93 -6.95
N ASP A 44 -1.66 -11.27 -6.43
CA ASP A 44 -1.56 -9.94 -5.84
C ASP A 44 -0.73 -9.94 -4.54
N ILE A 45 -0.70 -11.06 -3.81
CA ILE A 45 0.13 -11.24 -2.61
C ILE A 45 1.60 -11.51 -2.98
N ILE A 46 1.86 -12.35 -3.98
CA ILE A 46 3.23 -12.74 -4.36
C ILE A 46 3.97 -11.62 -5.09
N SER A 47 3.29 -10.93 -6.01
CA SER A 47 3.93 -10.01 -6.96
C SER A 47 4.73 -8.86 -6.33
N PRO A 48 4.32 -8.22 -5.21
CA PRO A 48 5.12 -7.16 -4.58
C PRO A 48 6.30 -7.70 -3.76
N LEU A 49 6.31 -9.00 -3.46
CA LEU A 49 7.24 -9.63 -2.50
C LEU A 49 8.36 -10.41 -3.17
N LEU A 50 8.08 -11.08 -4.29
CA LEU A 50 9.02 -11.98 -4.96
C LEU A 50 9.17 -11.62 -6.43
N ALA A 51 10.41 -11.37 -6.86
CA ALA A 51 10.70 -11.19 -8.28
C ALA A 51 10.62 -12.51 -9.05
N VAL A 52 10.36 -12.47 -10.36
CA VAL A 52 10.37 -13.65 -11.23
C VAL A 52 11.71 -14.39 -11.16
N LYS A 53 12.81 -13.64 -11.02
CA LYS A 53 14.14 -14.20 -10.78
C LYS A 53 14.18 -15.05 -9.52
N GLU A 54 13.65 -14.54 -8.40
CA GLU A 54 13.61 -15.29 -7.14
C GLU A 54 12.72 -16.54 -7.24
N LEU A 55 11.57 -16.46 -7.91
CA LEU A 55 10.72 -17.64 -8.13
C LEU A 55 11.49 -18.74 -8.88
N ARG A 56 12.20 -18.36 -9.95
CA ARG A 56 13.03 -19.29 -10.73
C ARG A 56 14.18 -19.87 -9.91
N ASP A 57 14.86 -19.04 -9.14
CA ASP A 57 15.96 -19.47 -8.25
C ASP A 57 15.46 -20.45 -7.17
N MET A 58 14.16 -20.45 -6.88
CA MET A 58 13.48 -21.40 -6.00
C MET A 58 12.94 -22.66 -6.70
N GLY A 59 13.22 -22.85 -7.99
CA GLY A 59 12.78 -24.01 -8.78
C GLY A 59 11.39 -23.88 -9.41
N ILE A 60 10.76 -22.70 -9.37
CA ILE A 60 9.48 -22.46 -10.07
C ILE A 60 9.78 -22.23 -11.55
N THR A 61 9.47 -23.21 -12.39
CA THR A 61 9.69 -23.13 -13.85
C THR A 61 8.54 -22.41 -14.54
N LEU A 62 7.32 -22.59 -14.05
CA LEU A 62 6.10 -22.05 -14.63
C LEU A 62 5.16 -21.58 -13.51
N HIS A 63 4.51 -20.44 -13.74
CA HIS A 63 3.46 -19.92 -12.85
C HIS A 63 2.21 -19.62 -13.68
N LEU A 64 1.06 -20.18 -13.28
CA LEU A 64 -0.20 -20.14 -14.03
C LEU A 64 -1.35 -19.73 -13.12
N LEU A 65 -2.37 -19.11 -13.72
CA LEU A 65 -3.62 -18.82 -13.04
C LEU A 65 -4.48 -20.07 -12.90
N LEU A 66 -5.10 -20.29 -11.73
CA LEU A 66 -5.97 -21.44 -11.46
C LEU A 66 -7.14 -21.57 -12.44
N HIS A 67 -7.60 -20.47 -13.01
CA HIS A 67 -8.72 -20.46 -13.97
C HIS A 67 -8.28 -20.37 -15.44
N SER A 68 -6.98 -20.46 -15.73
CA SER A 68 -6.53 -20.61 -17.11
C SER A 68 -6.70 -22.05 -17.59
N ASP A 69 -6.78 -22.21 -18.91
CA ASP A 69 -6.54 -23.50 -19.55
C ASP A 69 -5.07 -23.88 -19.32
N ARG A 70 -4.84 -25.14 -18.94
CA ARG A 70 -3.51 -25.65 -18.58
C ARG A 70 -3.32 -27.04 -19.18
N ASP A 71 -2.18 -27.24 -19.82
CA ASP A 71 -1.79 -28.55 -20.32
C ASP A 71 -1.31 -29.44 -19.16
N PRO A 72 -1.58 -30.77 -19.19
CA PRO A 72 -1.07 -31.70 -18.21
C PRO A 72 0.46 -31.76 -18.20
N ILE A 73 1.06 -31.72 -17.02
CA ILE A 73 2.50 -31.88 -16.76
C ILE A 73 2.67 -32.95 -15.65
N PRO A 74 2.42 -34.24 -15.96
CA PRO A 74 2.26 -35.30 -14.95
C PRO A 74 3.54 -35.67 -14.20
N ASP A 75 4.71 -35.24 -14.69
CA ASP A 75 6.03 -35.54 -14.09
C ASP A 75 6.58 -34.38 -13.23
N VAL A 76 5.76 -33.36 -12.94
CA VAL A 76 6.20 -32.18 -12.18
C VAL A 76 5.24 -31.90 -11.01
N PRO A 77 5.77 -31.65 -9.80
CA PRO A 77 4.95 -31.26 -8.65
C PRO A 77 4.36 -29.85 -8.83
N ALA A 78 3.12 -29.66 -8.37
CA ALA A 78 2.43 -28.37 -8.39
C ALA A 78 2.15 -27.84 -6.98
N ILE A 79 2.53 -26.58 -6.76
CA ILE A 79 2.20 -25.82 -5.55
C ILE A 79 1.02 -24.91 -5.86
N TYR A 80 -0.10 -25.14 -5.17
CA TYR A 80 -1.29 -24.29 -5.25
C TYR A 80 -1.22 -23.25 -4.14
N PHE A 81 -1.42 -21.98 -4.47
CA PHE A 81 -1.56 -20.87 -3.53
C PHE A 81 -2.81 -20.05 -3.87
N VAL A 82 -3.93 -20.37 -3.22
CA VAL A 82 -5.27 -19.92 -3.66
C VAL A 82 -6.18 -19.58 -2.48
N MET A 83 -7.20 -18.75 -2.70
CA MET A 83 -8.27 -18.55 -1.72
C MET A 83 -9.15 -19.81 -1.63
N PRO A 84 -9.68 -20.16 -0.45
CA PRO A 84 -10.59 -21.31 -0.30
C PRO A 84 -12.02 -20.94 -0.73
N THR A 85 -12.22 -20.42 -1.95
CA THR A 85 -13.54 -20.14 -2.54
C THR A 85 -14.10 -21.40 -3.20
N GLU A 86 -15.44 -21.52 -3.29
CA GLU A 86 -16.09 -22.68 -3.93
C GLU A 86 -15.58 -22.91 -5.36
N GLU A 87 -15.51 -21.84 -6.15
CA GLU A 87 -14.96 -21.86 -7.52
C GLU A 87 -13.53 -22.43 -7.58
N ASN A 88 -12.66 -22.06 -6.62
CA ASN A 88 -11.29 -22.55 -6.59
C ASN A 88 -11.23 -24.02 -6.17
N ILE A 89 -12.06 -24.43 -5.20
CA ILE A 89 -12.14 -25.82 -4.75
C ILE A 89 -12.62 -26.72 -5.90
N ASP A 90 -13.65 -26.31 -6.63
CA ASP A 90 -14.16 -27.05 -7.78
C ASP A 90 -13.10 -27.22 -8.87
N ARG A 91 -12.34 -26.16 -9.14
CA ARG A 91 -11.26 -26.20 -10.13
C ARG A 91 -10.11 -27.12 -9.70
N ILE A 92 -9.75 -27.14 -8.41
CA ILE A 92 -8.78 -28.09 -7.85
C ILE A 92 -9.30 -29.53 -7.97
N CYS A 93 -10.57 -29.78 -7.62
CA CYS A 93 -11.20 -31.08 -7.76
C CYS A 93 -11.18 -31.58 -9.21
N GLN A 94 -11.35 -30.68 -10.19
CA GLN A 94 -11.21 -31.01 -11.61
C GLN A 94 -9.76 -31.34 -11.98
N ASP A 95 -8.77 -30.58 -11.50
CA ASP A 95 -7.35 -30.86 -11.74
C ASP A 95 -6.96 -32.26 -11.21
N LEU A 96 -7.45 -32.64 -10.02
CA LEU A 96 -7.23 -33.97 -9.44
C LEU A 96 -7.84 -35.09 -10.29
N ARG A 97 -9.06 -34.89 -10.82
CA ARG A 97 -9.71 -35.87 -11.71
C ARG A 97 -8.95 -36.05 -13.03
N ASN A 98 -8.37 -34.97 -13.53
CA ASN A 98 -7.58 -34.96 -14.76
C ASN A 98 -6.12 -35.37 -14.55
N GLN A 99 -5.67 -35.51 -13.30
CA GLN A 99 -4.30 -35.86 -12.91
C GLN A 99 -3.26 -34.99 -13.64
N LEU A 100 -3.44 -33.66 -13.61
CA LEU A 100 -2.59 -32.72 -14.34
C LEU A 100 -1.13 -32.70 -13.90
N TYR A 101 -0.83 -33.07 -12.65
CA TYR A 101 0.50 -32.97 -12.04
C TYR A 101 0.87 -34.23 -11.28
N GLU A 102 2.18 -34.42 -11.03
CA GLU A 102 2.71 -35.57 -10.28
C GLU A 102 2.18 -35.60 -8.84
N SER A 103 2.21 -34.43 -8.19
CA SER A 103 1.80 -34.23 -6.80
C SER A 103 1.26 -32.83 -6.57
N TYR A 104 0.36 -32.72 -5.59
CA TYR A 104 -0.40 -31.52 -5.28
C TYR A 104 -0.07 -31.05 -3.86
N TYR A 105 0.48 -29.84 -3.77
CA TYR A 105 0.73 -29.14 -2.51
C TYR A 105 -0.29 -28.00 -2.38
N LEU A 106 -1.36 -28.25 -1.64
CA LEU A 106 -2.48 -27.33 -1.49
C LEU A 106 -2.19 -26.32 -0.38
N ASN A 107 -2.02 -25.05 -0.72
CA ASN A 107 -1.81 -23.97 0.24
C ASN A 107 -2.94 -22.95 0.11
N PHE A 108 -3.78 -22.87 1.13
CA PHE A 108 -4.86 -21.91 1.18
C PHE A 108 -4.39 -20.60 1.81
N ILE A 109 -4.74 -19.48 1.18
CA ILE A 109 -4.36 -18.13 1.62
C ILE A 109 -4.93 -17.83 3.01
N SER A 110 -6.17 -18.26 3.27
CA SER A 110 -6.87 -18.22 4.56
C SER A 110 -7.35 -19.62 4.96
N ALA A 111 -7.87 -19.77 6.19
CA ALA A 111 -8.29 -21.06 6.71
C ALA A 111 -9.43 -21.68 5.88
N ILE A 112 -9.25 -22.94 5.45
CA ILE A 112 -10.27 -23.69 4.73
C ILE A 112 -11.33 -24.26 5.70
N SER A 113 -12.60 -24.28 5.26
CA SER A 113 -13.67 -24.92 6.03
C SER A 113 -13.61 -26.45 5.93
N ARG A 114 -14.12 -27.14 6.95
CA ARG A 114 -14.17 -28.61 6.97
C ARG A 114 -14.95 -29.20 5.79
N SER A 115 -16.07 -28.58 5.41
CA SER A 115 -16.88 -29.02 4.27
C SER A 115 -16.06 -29.02 2.98
N LYS A 116 -15.36 -27.92 2.69
CA LYS A 116 -14.54 -27.78 1.49
C LYS A 116 -13.37 -28.77 1.46
N LEU A 117 -12.81 -29.11 2.63
CA LEU A 117 -11.79 -30.14 2.74
C LEU A 117 -12.35 -31.54 2.45
N GLU A 118 -13.56 -31.84 2.92
CA GLU A 118 -14.26 -33.10 2.63
C GLU A 118 -14.58 -33.23 1.13
N ASP A 119 -14.91 -32.13 0.45
CA ASP A 119 -15.11 -32.11 -1.01
C ASP A 119 -13.84 -32.49 -1.79
N ILE A 120 -12.69 -31.91 -1.43
CA ILE A 120 -11.39 -32.26 -2.02
C ILE A 120 -11.05 -33.72 -1.77
N ALA A 121 -11.26 -34.20 -0.54
CA ALA A 121 -10.98 -35.59 -0.19
C ALA A 121 -11.84 -36.57 -0.99
N SER A 122 -13.13 -36.27 -1.16
CA SER A 122 -14.06 -37.05 -1.99
C SER A 122 -13.63 -37.08 -3.46
N ALA A 123 -13.22 -35.92 -4.01
CA ALA A 123 -12.71 -35.83 -5.37
C ALA A 123 -11.41 -36.62 -5.56
N ALA A 124 -10.46 -36.53 -4.62
CA ALA A 124 -9.20 -37.27 -4.66
C ALA A 124 -9.40 -38.79 -4.58
N LEU A 125 -10.35 -39.25 -3.75
CA LEU A 125 -10.75 -40.66 -3.68
C LEU A 125 -11.33 -41.16 -5.00
N SER A 126 -12.27 -40.39 -5.56
CA SER A 126 -12.94 -40.73 -6.81
C SER A 126 -11.97 -40.77 -8.01
N ALA A 127 -10.96 -39.91 -7.99
CA ALA A 127 -9.92 -39.82 -9.01
C ALA A 127 -8.75 -40.80 -8.82
N ASN A 128 -8.75 -41.59 -7.73
CA ASN A 128 -7.62 -42.41 -7.29
C ASN A 128 -6.30 -41.61 -7.18
N ALA A 129 -6.39 -40.34 -6.76
CA ALA A 129 -5.28 -39.38 -6.67
C ALA A 129 -4.89 -39.05 -5.21
N VAL A 130 -5.38 -39.82 -4.24
CA VAL A 130 -5.14 -39.58 -2.79
C VAL A 130 -3.64 -39.53 -2.47
N THR A 131 -2.83 -40.40 -3.06
CA THR A 131 -1.38 -40.42 -2.85
C THR A 131 -0.66 -39.25 -3.50
N GLN A 132 -1.28 -38.58 -4.47
CA GLN A 132 -0.72 -37.40 -5.16
C GLN A 132 -0.92 -36.13 -4.30
N VAL A 133 -1.96 -36.05 -3.46
CA VAL A 133 -2.16 -34.93 -2.53
C VAL A 133 -1.20 -35.06 -1.35
N THR A 134 -0.05 -34.38 -1.42
CA THR A 134 1.04 -34.57 -0.46
C THR A 134 0.87 -33.75 0.82
N LYS A 135 0.41 -32.51 0.69
CA LYS A 135 0.28 -31.56 1.82
C LYS A 135 -0.90 -30.63 1.61
N VAL A 136 -1.57 -30.29 2.72
CA VAL A 136 -2.63 -29.27 2.78
C VAL A 136 -2.31 -28.33 3.94
N PHE A 137 -2.22 -27.03 3.67
CA PHE A 137 -1.86 -26.02 4.66
C PHE A 137 -2.72 -24.76 4.56
N ASP A 138 -3.10 -24.23 5.71
CA ASP A 138 -3.57 -22.85 5.85
C ASP A 138 -2.36 -21.93 6.07
N GLN A 139 -2.11 -21.00 5.14
CA GLN A 139 -0.93 -20.12 5.20
C GLN A 139 -1.13 -18.86 6.04
N TYR A 140 -2.38 -18.41 6.20
CA TYR A 140 -2.72 -17.15 6.88
C TYR A 140 -2.00 -15.92 6.30
N LEU A 141 -1.97 -15.81 4.97
CA LEU A 141 -1.31 -14.72 4.23
C LEU A 141 -2.29 -13.79 3.51
N ASN A 142 -3.55 -13.71 3.98
CA ASN A 142 -4.62 -12.92 3.37
C ASN A 142 -4.48 -11.40 3.61
N PHE A 143 -3.39 -10.81 3.11
CA PHE A 143 -3.12 -9.37 3.08
C PHE A 143 -1.96 -9.12 2.12
N ILE A 144 -1.78 -7.88 1.65
CA ILE A 144 -0.72 -7.53 0.70
C ILE A 144 0.21 -6.51 1.36
N THR A 145 1.50 -6.81 1.43
CA THR A 145 2.50 -5.87 1.94
C THR A 145 3.16 -5.12 0.78
N LEU A 146 3.06 -3.79 0.79
CA LEU A 146 3.62 -2.92 -0.24
C LEU A 146 4.97 -2.33 0.18
N GLU A 147 5.12 -1.99 1.46
CA GLU A 147 6.34 -1.45 2.07
C GLU A 147 6.70 -2.25 3.33
N ASP A 148 7.90 -2.06 3.90
CA ASP A 148 8.32 -2.78 5.11
C ASP A 148 7.40 -2.56 6.33
N ASP A 149 6.72 -1.43 6.34
CA ASP A 149 5.82 -0.94 7.38
C ASP A 149 4.44 -0.55 6.83
N MET A 150 4.04 -1.09 5.67
CA MET A 150 2.72 -0.83 5.06
C MET A 150 2.06 -2.07 4.47
N PHE A 151 0.77 -2.28 4.76
CA PHE A 151 -0.05 -3.31 4.15
C PHE A 151 -1.45 -2.83 3.74
N ILE A 152 -2.08 -3.57 2.84
CA ILE A 152 -3.49 -3.44 2.46
C ILE A 152 -4.17 -4.81 2.57
N LEU A 153 -5.50 -4.85 2.72
CA LEU A 153 -6.19 -6.14 2.87
C LEU A 153 -6.38 -6.87 1.55
N CYS A 154 -6.85 -6.17 0.52
CA CYS A 154 -7.01 -6.75 -0.80
C CYS A 154 -6.86 -5.71 -1.91
N ASN A 155 -6.58 -6.21 -3.11
CA ASN A 155 -6.62 -5.44 -4.34
C ASN A 155 -7.75 -5.94 -5.24
N GLN A 156 -7.90 -7.27 -5.37
CA GLN A 156 -9.12 -7.87 -5.93
C GLN A 156 -10.33 -7.60 -5.03
N ASN A 157 -11.47 -7.28 -5.65
CA ASN A 157 -12.74 -7.03 -4.97
C ASN A 157 -12.67 -5.94 -3.87
N LYS A 158 -11.72 -5.01 -3.94
CA LYS A 158 -11.56 -3.91 -2.96
C LYS A 158 -12.85 -3.09 -2.77
N GLU A 159 -13.66 -2.99 -3.81
CA GLU A 159 -14.98 -2.34 -3.80
C GLU A 159 -15.93 -2.94 -2.74
N LEU A 160 -15.80 -4.23 -2.40
CA LEU A 160 -16.65 -4.89 -1.41
C LEU A 160 -16.34 -4.46 0.03
N ILE A 161 -15.11 -4.02 0.31
CA ILE A 161 -14.68 -3.54 1.64
C ILE A 161 -14.38 -2.03 1.61
N SER A 162 -14.90 -1.34 0.59
CA SER A 162 -14.64 0.06 0.34
C SER A 162 -15.39 0.98 1.30
N TYR A 163 -14.97 2.24 1.36
CA TYR A 163 -15.72 3.26 2.10
C TYR A 163 -17.19 3.36 1.64
N HIS A 164 -17.43 3.26 0.32
CA HIS A 164 -18.78 3.27 -0.22
C HIS A 164 -19.60 2.07 0.25
N ALA A 165 -19.05 0.87 0.16
CA ALA A 165 -19.74 -0.35 0.60
C ALA A 165 -20.16 -0.27 2.07
N ILE A 166 -19.33 0.30 2.94
CA ILE A 166 -19.60 0.42 4.38
C ILE A 166 -20.65 1.51 4.68
N ASN A 167 -20.72 2.59 3.89
CA ASN A 167 -21.56 3.75 4.22
C ASN A 167 -22.78 3.94 3.31
N LYS A 168 -23.04 3.04 2.35
CA LYS A 168 -24.17 3.18 1.42
C LYS A 168 -25.50 3.20 2.18
N PRO A 169 -26.49 4.03 1.79
CA PRO A 169 -27.73 4.21 2.57
C PRO A 169 -28.60 2.95 2.70
N ASP A 170 -28.47 2.02 1.75
CA ASP A 170 -29.25 0.79 1.62
C ASP A 170 -28.52 -0.46 2.12
N ILE A 171 -27.41 -0.30 2.87
CA ILE A 171 -26.69 -1.45 3.43
C ILE A 171 -27.56 -2.22 4.43
N MET A 172 -27.62 -3.54 4.23
CA MET A 172 -28.26 -4.46 5.16
C MET A 172 -27.29 -4.87 6.26
N ASP A 173 -27.80 -5.11 7.47
CA ASP A 173 -26.98 -5.56 8.61
C ASP A 173 -26.18 -6.83 8.28
N THR A 174 -26.76 -7.76 7.52
CA THR A 174 -26.07 -8.99 7.08
C THR A 174 -24.91 -8.71 6.11
N GLU A 175 -25.05 -7.72 5.24
CA GLU A 175 -23.97 -7.31 4.33
C GLU A 175 -22.86 -6.63 5.11
N MET A 176 -23.21 -5.73 6.03
CA MET A 176 -22.26 -5.08 6.94
C MET A 176 -21.44 -6.12 7.72
N GLU A 177 -22.11 -7.12 8.31
CA GLU A 177 -21.45 -8.20 9.05
C GLU A 177 -20.46 -8.98 8.17
N ALA A 178 -20.83 -9.31 6.93
CA ALA A 178 -19.97 -10.02 5.99
C ALA A 178 -18.73 -9.19 5.57
N ILE A 179 -18.90 -7.87 5.37
CA ILE A 179 -17.79 -6.95 5.11
C ILE A 179 -16.82 -6.94 6.30
N MET A 180 -17.36 -6.80 7.52
CA MET A 180 -16.55 -6.78 8.74
C MET A 180 -15.82 -8.10 8.96
N ASP A 181 -16.47 -9.25 8.70
CA ASP A 181 -15.84 -10.57 8.79
C ASP A 181 -14.67 -10.70 7.80
N THR A 182 -14.82 -10.20 6.58
CA THR A 182 -13.74 -10.19 5.57
C THR A 182 -12.53 -9.37 6.04
N ILE A 183 -12.77 -8.19 6.62
CA ILE A 183 -11.72 -7.33 7.19
C ILE A 183 -11.03 -8.03 8.37
N VAL A 184 -11.80 -8.60 9.29
CA VAL A 184 -11.31 -9.28 10.50
C VAL A 184 -10.50 -10.53 10.14
N ASP A 185 -10.92 -11.30 9.14
CA ASP A 185 -10.20 -12.48 8.67
C ASP A 185 -8.81 -12.13 8.13
N SER A 186 -8.72 -11.04 7.37
CA SER A 186 -7.48 -10.52 6.81
C SER A 186 -6.55 -9.97 7.90
N LEU A 187 -7.09 -9.18 8.83
CA LEU A 187 -6.34 -8.69 10.00
C LEU A 187 -5.86 -9.82 10.92
N PHE A 188 -6.67 -10.87 11.09
CA PHE A 188 -6.26 -12.06 11.82
C PHE A 188 -5.06 -12.74 11.16
N CYS A 189 -5.10 -12.93 9.83
CA CYS A 189 -3.98 -13.46 9.05
C CYS A 189 -2.71 -12.61 9.22
N PHE A 190 -2.86 -11.29 9.18
CA PHE A 190 -1.79 -10.33 9.44
C PHE A 190 -1.15 -10.55 10.83
N PHE A 191 -1.95 -10.65 11.90
CA PHE A 191 -1.42 -10.85 13.25
C PHE A 191 -0.78 -12.24 13.46
N VAL A 192 -1.32 -13.28 12.81
CA VAL A 192 -0.70 -14.61 12.77
C VAL A 192 0.68 -14.54 12.11
N THR A 193 0.80 -13.88 10.96
CA THR A 193 2.08 -13.70 10.26
C THR A 193 3.05 -12.82 11.05
N LEU A 194 2.54 -11.80 11.74
CA LEU A 194 3.35 -10.94 12.61
C LEU A 194 3.86 -11.71 13.84
N GLY A 195 3.13 -12.73 14.30
CA GLY A 195 3.47 -13.50 15.50
C GLY A 195 3.20 -12.73 16.80
N ALA A 196 2.28 -11.76 16.78
CA ALA A 196 2.03 -10.88 17.92
C ALA A 196 0.52 -10.69 18.15
N VAL A 197 0.12 -10.72 19.43
CA VAL A 197 -1.25 -10.39 19.85
C VAL A 197 -1.27 -8.94 20.34
N PRO A 198 -1.99 -8.04 19.67
CA PRO A 198 -1.97 -6.61 19.99
C PRO A 198 -2.82 -6.28 21.23
N ILE A 199 -2.68 -5.05 21.72
CA ILE A 199 -3.71 -4.36 22.52
C ILE A 199 -4.51 -3.48 21.57
N ILE A 200 -5.83 -3.59 21.53
CA ILE A 200 -6.67 -2.90 20.52
C ILE A 200 -7.28 -1.63 21.12
N ARG A 201 -7.17 -0.52 20.39
CA ARG A 201 -7.86 0.75 20.65
C ARG A 201 -8.67 1.17 19.43
N CYS A 202 -9.92 1.56 19.64
CA CYS A 202 -10.79 2.03 18.56
C CYS A 202 -11.73 3.14 19.05
N PRO A 203 -12.22 4.01 18.15
CA PRO A 203 -13.36 4.89 18.43
C PRO A 203 -14.64 4.09 18.68
N ARG A 204 -15.69 4.75 19.17
CA ARG A 204 -17.02 4.17 19.42
C ARG A 204 -18.00 4.50 18.30
N GLY A 205 -18.99 3.64 18.12
CA GLY A 205 -20.18 3.88 17.30
C GLY A 205 -19.97 3.78 15.79
N ASN A 206 -18.89 3.14 15.32
CA ASN A 206 -18.56 3.06 13.90
C ASN A 206 -18.02 1.68 13.49
N ALA A 207 -17.70 1.53 12.20
CA ALA A 207 -17.19 0.28 11.64
C ALA A 207 -15.90 -0.20 12.33
N ALA A 208 -15.05 0.74 12.74
CA ALA A 208 -13.83 0.41 13.50
C ALA A 208 -14.13 -0.31 14.83
N GLU A 209 -15.23 0.01 15.52
CA GLU A 209 -15.65 -0.72 16.72
C GLU A 209 -16.08 -2.16 16.41
N MET A 210 -16.85 -2.36 15.34
CA MET A 210 -17.29 -3.71 14.91
C MET A 210 -16.09 -4.61 14.60
N VAL A 211 -15.12 -4.08 13.85
CA VAL A 211 -13.85 -4.77 13.56
C VAL A 211 -13.10 -5.08 14.84
N ALA A 212 -12.98 -4.13 15.78
CA ALA A 212 -12.27 -4.32 17.04
C ALA A 212 -12.87 -5.45 17.88
N VAL A 213 -14.19 -5.47 18.04
CA VAL A 213 -14.92 -6.46 18.85
C VAL A 213 -14.78 -7.86 18.24
N LYS A 214 -15.00 -7.99 16.92
CA LYS A 214 -14.88 -9.27 16.20
C LYS A 214 -13.45 -9.79 16.22
N LEU A 215 -12.45 -8.92 16.00
CA LEU A 215 -11.04 -9.30 16.04
C LEU A 215 -10.60 -9.72 17.44
N ASP A 216 -10.98 -8.98 18.48
CA ASP A 216 -10.71 -9.35 19.88
C ASP A 216 -11.30 -10.73 20.21
N LYS A 217 -12.56 -10.98 19.81
CA LYS A 217 -13.20 -12.29 19.96
C LYS A 217 -12.41 -13.40 19.25
N LYS A 218 -12.06 -13.21 17.97
CA LYS A 218 -11.34 -14.20 17.17
C LYS A 218 -9.95 -14.51 17.74
N LEU A 219 -9.22 -13.49 18.21
CA LEU A 219 -7.93 -13.65 18.87
C LEU A 219 -8.06 -14.42 20.19
N ARG A 220 -9.07 -14.10 21.01
CA ARG A 220 -9.33 -14.81 22.28
C ARG A 220 -9.65 -16.28 22.06
N GLU A 221 -10.47 -16.59 21.07
CA GLU A 221 -10.85 -17.96 20.73
C GLU A 221 -9.60 -18.78 20.32
N ASN A 222 -8.73 -18.23 19.47
CA ASN A 222 -7.48 -18.89 19.09
C ASN A 222 -6.48 -19.04 20.26
N LEU A 223 -6.45 -18.08 21.19
CA LEU A 223 -5.62 -18.17 22.40
C LEU A 223 -6.13 -19.19 23.43
N ARG A 224 -7.43 -19.48 23.44
CA ARG A 224 -8.02 -20.49 24.32
C ARG A 224 -7.78 -21.91 23.81
N ASP A 225 -7.63 -22.09 22.50
CA ASP A 225 -7.30 -23.39 21.90
C ASP A 225 -5.80 -23.72 22.08
N ALA A 226 -5.45 -24.19 23.28
CA ALA A 226 -4.06 -24.50 23.65
C ALA A 226 -3.40 -25.59 22.79
N ARG A 227 -4.16 -26.39 22.01
CA ARG A 227 -3.58 -27.40 21.11
C ARG A 227 -3.24 -26.85 19.73
N ASN A 228 -3.93 -25.79 19.28
CA ASN A 228 -3.78 -25.21 17.94
C ASN A 228 -3.48 -23.71 17.97
N SER A 229 -2.97 -23.18 19.09
CA SER A 229 -2.74 -21.74 19.19
C SER A 229 -1.64 -21.29 18.23
N LEU A 230 -2.02 -20.44 17.27
CA LEU A 230 -1.14 -19.93 16.23
C LEU A 230 -0.13 -18.90 16.78
N PHE A 231 -0.33 -18.45 18.01
CA PHE A 231 0.47 -17.43 18.68
C PHE A 231 1.46 -18.01 19.70
N THR A 232 1.49 -19.34 19.93
CA THR A 232 2.35 -19.98 20.95
C THR A 232 3.17 -21.18 20.46
N GLY A 233 2.98 -21.65 19.21
CA GLY A 233 3.64 -22.85 18.69
C GLY A 233 5.10 -22.67 18.25
N ASP A 234 5.82 -23.79 18.11
CA ASP A 234 7.24 -23.95 17.71
C ASP A 234 7.67 -23.21 16.41
N ASN A 235 6.74 -22.63 15.66
CA ASN A 235 7.03 -21.75 14.51
C ASN A 235 7.55 -20.36 14.94
N MET A 236 7.43 -20.00 16.22
CA MET A 236 8.04 -18.81 16.80
C MET A 236 9.41 -19.20 17.36
N GLY A 237 10.49 -18.96 16.60
CA GLY A 237 11.85 -19.27 17.04
C GLY A 237 12.15 -18.66 18.41
N ALA A 238 12.90 -19.40 19.24
CA ALA A 238 13.38 -18.96 20.55
C ALA A 238 14.09 -17.59 20.42
N GLY A 239 13.38 -16.52 20.79
CA GLY A 239 13.83 -15.13 20.61
C GLY A 239 12.73 -14.11 20.28
N GLN A 240 11.51 -14.55 19.94
CA GLN A 240 10.38 -13.65 19.60
C GLN A 240 9.46 -13.26 20.77
N PHE A 241 9.87 -13.50 22.03
CA PHE A 241 9.19 -12.91 23.18
C PHE A 241 9.48 -11.41 23.25
N SER A 242 8.74 -10.59 22.51
CA SER A 242 8.67 -9.18 22.84
C SER A 242 7.96 -9.04 24.19
N PHE A 243 8.67 -8.55 25.20
CA PHE A 243 8.09 -8.20 26.49
C PHE A 243 7.03 -7.08 26.38
N GLN A 244 7.02 -6.33 25.26
CA GLN A 244 6.03 -5.30 24.97
C GLN A 244 5.18 -5.69 23.76
N ARG A 245 3.87 -5.77 23.97
CA ARG A 245 2.88 -6.03 22.92
C ARG A 245 2.65 -4.78 22.08
N PRO A 246 2.45 -4.91 20.76
CA PRO A 246 2.15 -3.77 19.92
C PRO A 246 0.76 -3.23 20.25
N LEU A 247 0.62 -1.91 20.16
CA LEU A 247 -0.66 -1.22 20.16
C LEU A 247 -1.30 -1.32 18.78
N PHE A 248 -2.55 -1.76 18.67
CA PHE A 248 -3.33 -1.71 17.43
C PHE A 248 -4.36 -0.61 17.53
N VAL A 249 -4.19 0.45 16.76
CA VAL A 249 -5.09 1.61 16.69
C VAL A 249 -5.95 1.48 15.44
N LEU A 250 -7.25 1.31 15.64
CA LEU A 250 -8.23 1.38 14.56
C LEU A 250 -8.72 2.80 14.41
N ALA A 251 -8.72 3.29 13.17
CA ALA A 251 -9.33 4.54 12.76
C ALA A 251 -10.43 4.24 11.72
N ASP A 252 -11.43 5.11 11.67
CA ASP A 252 -12.48 5.08 10.65
C ASP A 252 -12.25 6.25 9.69
N ARG A 253 -12.43 6.02 8.39
CA ARG A 253 -12.21 7.07 7.38
C ARG A 253 -13.10 8.30 7.56
N ASN A 254 -14.25 8.14 8.23
CA ASN A 254 -15.09 9.27 8.65
C ASN A 254 -14.37 10.29 9.56
N LEU A 255 -13.21 9.95 10.13
CA LEU A 255 -12.36 10.87 10.87
C LEU A 255 -11.82 12.02 9.99
N ASP A 256 -11.41 11.70 8.76
CA ASP A 256 -10.70 12.64 7.89
C ASP A 256 -10.91 12.31 6.41
N LEU A 257 -11.85 13.04 5.79
CA LEU A 257 -12.08 13.01 4.35
C LEU A 257 -11.27 14.06 3.58
N ALA A 258 -10.63 15.01 4.24
CA ALA A 258 -9.88 16.06 3.56
C ALA A 258 -8.54 15.53 3.03
N THR A 259 -7.80 14.77 3.87
CA THR A 259 -6.47 14.27 3.50
C THR A 259 -6.46 13.43 2.22
N PRO A 260 -7.36 12.45 2.00
CA PRO A 260 -7.31 11.67 0.77
C PRO A 260 -7.79 12.46 -0.48
N LEU A 261 -8.48 13.59 -0.30
CA LEU A 261 -8.85 14.48 -1.41
C LEU A 261 -7.70 15.42 -1.79
N HIS A 262 -6.75 15.67 -0.90
CA HIS A 262 -5.64 16.59 -1.13
C HIS A 262 -4.72 16.12 -2.26
N HIS A 263 -4.33 17.03 -3.16
CA HIS A 263 -3.24 16.77 -4.08
C HIS A 263 -1.94 16.59 -3.33
N THR A 264 -1.07 15.73 -3.83
CA THR A 264 0.12 15.32 -3.09
C THR A 264 1.38 15.83 -3.77
N TRP A 265 2.45 16.02 -3.01
CA TRP A 265 3.71 16.54 -3.54
C TRP A 265 4.92 15.65 -3.27
N THR A 266 4.70 14.49 -2.64
CA THR A 266 5.73 13.48 -2.44
C THR A 266 5.72 12.49 -3.61
N TYR A 267 6.89 11.96 -3.96
CA TYR A 267 7.04 11.18 -5.20
C TYR A 267 6.09 9.97 -5.28
N GLN A 268 6.00 9.16 -4.23
CA GLN A 268 5.13 7.99 -4.19
C GLN A 268 3.65 8.32 -4.22
N ALA A 269 3.23 9.29 -3.40
CA ALA A 269 1.84 9.68 -3.35
C ALA A 269 1.40 10.33 -4.68
N LEU A 270 2.30 11.11 -5.31
CA LEU A 270 2.00 11.80 -6.55
C LEU A 270 1.93 10.83 -7.73
N ILE A 271 2.82 9.84 -7.80
CA ILE A 271 2.70 8.73 -8.76
C ILE A 271 1.35 8.04 -8.59
N HIS A 272 0.95 7.72 -7.35
CA HIS A 272 -0.34 7.08 -7.08
C HIS A 272 -1.55 7.93 -7.47
N ASP A 273 -1.44 9.26 -7.33
CA ASP A 273 -2.51 10.20 -7.63
C ASP A 273 -2.70 10.42 -9.13
N VAL A 274 -1.62 10.46 -9.92
CA VAL A 274 -1.68 10.88 -11.33
C VAL A 274 -1.42 9.76 -12.35
N LEU A 275 -0.81 8.64 -11.95
CA LEU A 275 -0.51 7.51 -12.83
C LEU A 275 -1.27 6.24 -12.40
N ASP A 276 -1.35 5.27 -13.31
CA ASP A 276 -1.89 3.93 -13.01
C ASP A 276 -0.87 3.12 -12.20
N PHE A 277 -0.88 3.31 -10.88
CA PHE A 277 0.05 2.70 -9.94
C PHE A 277 -0.66 1.70 -9.01
N HIS A 278 -0.41 0.41 -9.22
CA HIS A 278 -1.01 -0.66 -8.43
C HIS A 278 0.04 -1.71 -8.09
N LEU A 279 0.05 -2.21 -6.85
CA LEU A 279 0.95 -3.29 -6.41
C LEU A 279 2.43 -3.03 -6.75
N ASN A 280 2.90 -1.81 -6.49
CA ASN A 280 4.25 -1.35 -6.80
C ASN A 280 4.61 -1.39 -8.30
N ARG A 281 3.62 -1.37 -9.19
CA ARG A 281 3.78 -1.32 -10.65
C ARG A 281 3.09 -0.09 -11.23
N VAL A 282 3.85 0.71 -11.96
CA VAL A 282 3.34 1.85 -12.73
C VAL A 282 3.11 1.41 -14.17
N SER A 283 1.91 1.65 -14.70
CA SER A 283 1.59 1.43 -16.11
C SER A 283 1.43 2.76 -16.84
N MET A 284 2.19 2.97 -17.91
CA MET A 284 2.13 4.19 -18.72
C MET A 284 1.80 3.85 -20.17
N ASP A 285 0.90 4.64 -20.77
CA ASP A 285 0.65 4.59 -22.20
C ASP A 285 1.88 5.18 -22.92
N GLU A 286 2.44 4.44 -23.87
CA GLU A 286 3.51 4.99 -24.72
C GLU A 286 2.92 6.10 -25.60
N SER A 287 3.37 7.34 -25.40
CA SER A 287 3.16 8.39 -26.38
C SER A 287 4.00 8.02 -27.61
N VAL A 288 3.35 7.37 -28.57
CA VAL A 288 3.95 7.16 -29.89
C VAL A 288 4.28 8.57 -30.41
N GLY A 289 5.58 8.87 -30.51
CA GLY A 289 6.06 10.06 -31.21
C GLY A 289 5.32 10.16 -32.53
N SER A 290 4.90 11.36 -32.90
CA SER A 290 4.02 11.66 -34.03
C SER A 290 4.64 11.26 -35.38
N GLU A 291 4.73 9.96 -35.65
CA GLU A 291 4.91 9.43 -36.98
C GLU A 291 3.54 8.95 -37.46
N ALA A 292 2.96 9.75 -38.36
CA ALA A 292 1.74 9.42 -39.06
C ALA A 292 1.90 8.04 -39.72
N SER A 293 1.24 7.03 -39.16
CA SER A 293 1.14 5.74 -39.82
C SER A 293 0.36 5.92 -41.13
N PRO A 294 0.77 5.28 -42.25
CA PRO A 294 0.05 5.38 -43.51
C PRO A 294 -1.40 4.92 -43.34
N SER A 295 -2.32 5.63 -44.01
CA SER A 295 -3.76 5.35 -44.00
C SER A 295 -4.04 3.90 -44.43
N GLY A 296 -4.55 3.08 -43.51
CA GLY A 296 -5.06 1.72 -43.81
C GLY A 296 -4.64 0.60 -42.85
N ALA A 297 -3.79 0.84 -41.85
CA ALA A 297 -3.41 -0.20 -40.89
C ALA A 297 -4.41 -0.35 -39.72
N ARG A 298 -4.71 -1.60 -39.33
CA ARG A 298 -5.49 -1.95 -38.11
C ARG A 298 -5.00 -1.14 -36.90
N PRO A 299 -5.90 -0.73 -35.97
CA PRO A 299 -5.48 0.03 -34.79
C PRO A 299 -4.39 -0.76 -34.04
N LYS A 300 -3.17 -0.21 -34.02
CA LYS A 300 -2.07 -0.76 -33.20
C LYS A 300 -2.55 -0.73 -31.75
N LYS A 301 -2.53 -1.91 -31.10
CA LYS A 301 -2.73 -2.06 -29.66
C LYS A 301 -1.77 -1.07 -29.00
N LYS A 302 -2.27 -0.09 -28.25
CA LYS A 302 -1.42 0.83 -27.47
C LYS A 302 -0.48 -0.04 -26.63
N ASN A 303 0.82 0.02 -26.89
CA ASN A 303 1.80 -0.67 -26.06
C ASN A 303 1.85 0.09 -24.72
N LYS A 304 1.31 -0.53 -23.68
CA LYS A 304 1.47 -0.05 -22.31
C LYS A 304 2.83 -0.50 -21.81
N LYS A 305 3.67 0.45 -21.38
CA LYS A 305 4.95 0.14 -20.75
C LYS A 305 4.75 0.13 -19.23
N SER A 306 5.13 -0.98 -18.60
CA SER A 306 5.02 -1.15 -17.15
C SER A 306 6.40 -1.10 -16.49
N TYR A 307 6.47 -0.44 -15.33
CA TYR A 307 7.69 -0.30 -14.53
C TYR A 307 7.42 -0.78 -13.10
N ASP A 308 8.30 -1.65 -12.60
CA ASP A 308 8.22 -2.19 -11.24
C ASP A 308 9.10 -1.37 -10.27
N LEU A 309 8.50 -0.79 -9.24
CA LEU A 309 9.14 0.01 -8.19
C LEU A 309 9.37 -0.87 -6.95
N THR A 310 10.54 -1.52 -6.87
CA THR A 310 10.79 -2.59 -5.90
C THR A 310 11.58 -2.12 -4.67
N ALA A 311 11.66 -2.97 -3.63
CA ALA A 311 12.54 -2.72 -2.47
C ALA A 311 14.04 -2.75 -2.80
N ALA A 312 14.43 -3.44 -3.88
CA ALA A 312 15.82 -3.49 -4.32
C ALA A 312 16.29 -2.19 -4.98
N ASP A 313 15.35 -1.34 -5.39
CA ASP A 313 15.62 -0.05 -6.01
C ASP A 313 16.05 0.97 -4.96
N LYS A 314 17.36 1.27 -4.96
CA LYS A 314 17.96 2.21 -4.00
C LYS A 314 17.49 3.64 -4.20
N PHE A 315 17.24 4.06 -5.44
CA PHE A 315 16.74 5.41 -5.72
C PHE A 315 15.33 5.55 -5.18
N TRP A 316 14.46 4.58 -5.50
CA TRP A 316 13.09 4.53 -4.99
C TRP A 316 13.05 4.56 -3.46
N GLN A 317 13.79 3.69 -2.77
CA GLN A 317 13.77 3.65 -1.30
C GLN A 317 14.25 4.95 -0.65
N LYS A 318 15.18 5.66 -1.29
CA LYS A 318 15.69 6.96 -0.80
C LYS A 318 14.69 8.09 -1.04
N HIS A 319 14.04 8.13 -2.20
CA HIS A 319 13.30 9.31 -2.67
C HIS A 319 11.77 9.14 -2.75
N LYS A 320 11.20 7.95 -2.48
CA LYS A 320 9.73 7.72 -2.51
C LYS A 320 8.93 8.71 -1.65
N GLY A 321 9.47 9.09 -0.50
CA GLY A 321 8.88 10.07 0.42
C GLY A 321 9.32 11.52 0.22
N SER A 322 10.28 11.78 -0.68
CA SER A 322 10.82 13.13 -0.92
C SER A 322 9.84 13.99 -1.71
N PRO A 323 9.87 15.33 -1.53
CA PRO A 323 9.19 16.27 -2.43
C PRO A 323 9.59 16.05 -3.89
N PHE A 324 8.63 16.15 -4.80
CA PHE A 324 8.87 15.96 -6.23
C PHE A 324 10.01 16.83 -6.82
N PRO A 325 10.16 18.13 -6.45
CA PRO A 325 11.29 18.94 -6.94
C PRO A 325 12.66 18.36 -6.56
N GLU A 326 12.81 17.84 -5.35
CA GLU A 326 14.06 17.22 -4.88
C GLU A 326 14.34 15.92 -5.63
N VAL A 327 13.29 15.16 -5.98
CA VAL A 327 13.42 13.97 -6.82
C VAL A 327 13.87 14.32 -8.23
N ALA A 328 13.30 15.36 -8.85
CA ALA A 328 13.70 15.79 -10.19
C ALA A 328 15.18 16.21 -10.25
N GLU A 329 15.66 16.94 -9.23
CA GLU A 329 17.08 17.29 -9.10
C GLU A 329 17.95 16.03 -8.91
N SER A 330 17.52 15.09 -8.06
CA SER A 330 18.26 13.87 -7.78
C SER A 330 18.34 12.91 -8.98
N VAL A 331 17.28 12.80 -9.79
CA VAL A 331 17.30 12.02 -11.05
C VAL A 331 18.34 12.61 -12.02
N GLN A 332 18.37 13.94 -12.13
CA GLN A 332 19.33 14.62 -13.01
C GLN A 332 20.76 14.41 -12.55
N GLU A 333 21.03 14.50 -11.24
CA GLU A 333 22.35 14.23 -10.65
C GLU A 333 22.81 12.78 -10.91
N GLU A 334 21.93 11.79 -10.75
CA GLU A 334 22.28 10.39 -11.02
C GLU A 334 22.54 10.13 -12.50
N LEU A 335 21.79 10.78 -13.39
CA LEU A 335 21.99 10.70 -14.84
C LEU A 335 23.35 11.28 -15.24
N ASP A 336 23.73 12.43 -14.69
CA ASP A 336 25.02 13.07 -14.98
C ASP A 336 26.19 12.25 -14.41
N THR A 337 26.02 11.68 -13.21
CA THR A 337 26.98 10.73 -12.61
C THR A 337 27.15 9.49 -13.48
N TYR A 338 26.06 8.95 -14.02
CA TYR A 338 26.11 7.80 -14.93
C TYR A 338 26.83 8.13 -16.24
N ARG A 339 26.55 9.29 -16.85
CA ARG A 339 27.24 9.74 -18.07
C ARG A 339 28.74 9.85 -17.87
N ALA A 340 29.18 10.41 -16.75
CA ALA A 340 30.60 10.48 -16.41
C ALA A 340 31.25 9.08 -16.27
N GLN A 341 30.54 8.11 -15.69
CA GLN A 341 31.00 6.73 -15.58
C GLN A 341 31.07 6.04 -16.96
N GLU A 342 30.06 6.26 -17.81
CA GLU A 342 30.02 5.71 -19.17
C GLU A 342 31.16 6.27 -20.03
N ASP A 343 31.41 7.58 -19.96
CA ASP A 343 32.49 8.25 -20.70
C ASP A 343 33.87 7.75 -20.26
N GLU A 344 34.08 7.48 -18.97
CA GLU A 344 35.34 6.88 -18.51
C GLU A 344 35.51 5.44 -19.04
N VAL A 345 34.45 4.64 -19.09
CA VAL A 345 34.49 3.29 -19.67
C VAL A 345 34.77 3.36 -21.18
N LYS A 346 34.15 4.30 -21.91
CA LYS A 346 34.43 4.54 -23.34
C LYS A 346 35.87 4.99 -23.56
N ARG A 347 36.39 5.89 -22.72
CA ARG A 347 37.78 6.35 -22.76
C ARG A 347 38.76 5.19 -22.56
N LEU A 348 38.52 4.34 -21.58
CA LEU A 348 39.34 3.15 -21.32
C LEU A 348 39.33 2.16 -22.50
N LYS A 349 38.18 1.98 -23.18
CA LYS A 349 38.09 1.20 -24.41
C LYS A 349 38.89 1.82 -25.56
N SER A 350 38.79 3.13 -25.75
CA SER A 350 39.45 3.88 -26.82
C SER A 350 40.99 3.87 -26.68
N ILE A 351 41.51 4.02 -25.45
CA ILE A 351 42.95 3.94 -25.16
C ILE A 351 43.56 2.57 -25.56
N MET A 352 42.75 1.52 -25.67
CA MET A 352 43.21 0.17 -26.00
C MET A 352 43.10 -0.19 -27.49
N GLY A 353 42.75 0.74 -28.37
CA GLY A 353 42.76 0.50 -29.82
C GLY A 353 41.72 -0.51 -30.31
N LEU A 354 40.65 -0.75 -29.55
CA LEU A 354 39.55 -1.65 -29.95
C LEU A 354 38.54 -0.98 -30.92
N GLU A 355 38.75 0.28 -31.26
CA GLU A 355 38.04 1.01 -32.30
C GLU A 355 39.06 1.59 -33.29
N GLY A 356 39.48 0.76 -34.25
CA GLY A 356 40.35 1.17 -35.36
C GLY A 356 41.08 -0.01 -35.99
N GLU A 357 40.84 -0.24 -37.28
CA GLU A 357 41.50 -1.26 -38.12
C GLU A 357 42.99 -0.96 -38.41
N ASP A 358 43.74 -0.34 -37.49
CA ASP A 358 45.14 0.02 -37.73
C ASP A 358 46.10 -0.81 -36.85
N GLU A 359 46.67 -1.85 -37.46
CA GLU A 359 47.77 -2.65 -36.95
C GLU A 359 49.05 -1.79 -36.81
N GLY A 360 49.18 -1.09 -35.67
CA GLY A 360 50.42 -0.40 -35.25
C GLY A 360 51.11 -1.12 -34.09
N PRO A 361 52.46 -1.20 -34.06
CA PRO A 361 53.19 -2.04 -33.10
C PRO A 361 53.06 -1.55 -31.65
N ILE A 362 52.67 -2.47 -30.79
CA ILE A 362 52.31 -2.30 -29.37
C ILE A 362 53.52 -1.88 -28.52
N SER A 363 53.47 -0.67 -27.93
CA SER A 363 54.42 -0.23 -26.90
C SER A 363 54.04 -0.82 -25.53
N SER A 364 54.87 -1.73 -25.02
CA SER A 364 54.57 -2.68 -23.94
C SER A 364 54.89 -2.21 -22.50
N ILE A 365 54.69 -0.93 -22.14
CA ILE A 365 55.14 -0.41 -20.81
C ILE A 365 54.00 0.23 -19.95
N SER A 366 52.74 0.27 -20.40
CA SER A 366 51.61 0.78 -19.58
C SER A 366 50.40 -0.17 -19.50
N MET A 367 50.63 -1.47 -19.64
CA MET A 367 49.55 -2.45 -19.83
C MET A 367 48.95 -3.03 -18.53
N SER A 368 49.70 -3.14 -17.42
CA SER A 368 49.20 -3.85 -16.22
C SER A 368 48.06 -3.11 -15.50
N ASP A 369 48.22 -1.81 -15.25
CA ASP A 369 47.21 -1.01 -14.54
C ASP A 369 45.96 -0.78 -15.39
N ASN A 370 46.12 -0.60 -16.70
CA ASN A 370 45.00 -0.42 -17.62
C ASN A 370 44.26 -1.74 -17.88
N THR A 371 44.95 -2.88 -17.91
CA THR A 371 44.32 -4.21 -18.00
C THR A 371 43.54 -4.56 -16.73
N ALA A 372 44.08 -4.22 -15.55
CA ALA A 372 43.37 -4.39 -14.27
C ALA A 372 42.12 -3.50 -14.19
N LYS A 373 42.22 -2.22 -14.59
CA LYS A 373 41.08 -1.30 -14.69
C LYS A 373 40.05 -1.75 -15.71
N LEU A 374 40.46 -2.32 -16.85
CA LEU A 374 39.53 -2.82 -17.85
C LEU A 374 38.85 -4.12 -17.39
N THR A 375 39.58 -5.04 -16.75
CA THR A 375 38.99 -6.24 -16.14
C THR A 375 37.94 -5.84 -15.10
N SER A 376 38.25 -4.84 -14.27
CA SER A 376 37.30 -4.25 -13.32
C SER A 376 36.10 -3.60 -14.03
N ALA A 377 36.32 -2.80 -15.07
CA ALA A 377 35.26 -2.15 -15.83
C ALA A 377 34.34 -3.18 -16.51
N VAL A 378 34.88 -4.23 -17.13
CA VAL A 378 34.12 -5.32 -17.74
C VAL A 378 33.31 -6.08 -16.68
N SER A 379 33.88 -6.33 -15.50
CA SER A 379 33.15 -6.94 -14.38
C SER A 379 32.00 -6.08 -13.86
N SER A 380 32.10 -4.75 -13.99
CA SER A 380 31.07 -3.79 -13.55
C SER A 380 30.00 -3.48 -14.60
N LEU A 381 30.16 -3.94 -15.85
CA LEU A 381 29.21 -3.66 -16.94
C LEU A 381 27.76 -4.11 -16.62
N PRO A 382 27.50 -5.31 -16.04
CA PRO A 382 26.15 -5.69 -15.68
C PRO A 382 25.51 -4.75 -14.65
N GLU A 383 26.29 -4.29 -13.68
CA GLU A 383 25.83 -3.33 -12.67
C GLU A 383 25.53 -1.95 -13.29
N LEU A 384 26.37 -1.49 -14.22
CA LEU A 384 26.14 -0.25 -14.95
C LEU A 384 24.90 -0.32 -15.84
N LEU A 385 24.62 -1.47 -16.47
CA LEU A 385 23.42 -1.68 -17.28
C LEU A 385 22.15 -1.67 -16.41
N GLU A 386 22.19 -2.32 -15.25
CA GLU A 386 21.06 -2.28 -14.32
C GLU A 386 20.86 -0.87 -13.74
N LYS A 387 21.93 -0.17 -13.39
CA LYS A 387 21.87 1.23 -12.95
C LYS A 387 21.26 2.12 -14.03
N LYS A 388 21.66 1.96 -15.29
CA LYS A 388 21.05 2.67 -16.42
C LYS A 388 19.55 2.40 -16.50
N ARG A 389 19.14 1.12 -16.39
CA ARG A 389 17.73 0.72 -16.44
C ARG A 389 16.90 1.41 -15.36
N LEU A 390 17.42 1.53 -14.14
CA LEU A 390 16.75 2.22 -13.03
C LEU A 390 16.69 3.73 -13.24
N ILE A 391 17.76 4.35 -13.73
CA ILE A 391 17.77 5.78 -14.08
C ILE A 391 16.75 6.08 -15.19
N ASP A 392 16.73 5.26 -16.25
CA ASP A 392 15.77 5.39 -17.34
C ASP A 392 14.33 5.21 -16.83
N LEU A 393 14.10 4.27 -15.90
CA LEU A 393 12.80 4.08 -15.24
C LEU A 393 12.36 5.36 -14.54
N HIS A 394 13.17 5.90 -13.62
CA HIS A 394 12.80 7.08 -12.85
C HIS A 394 12.70 8.34 -13.70
N THR A 395 13.53 8.48 -14.73
CA THR A 395 13.44 9.57 -15.70
C THR A 395 12.10 9.53 -16.44
N ASN A 396 11.69 8.35 -16.91
CA ASN A 396 10.40 8.19 -17.61
C ASN A 396 9.22 8.48 -16.69
N VAL A 397 9.23 7.93 -15.47
CA VAL A 397 8.15 8.14 -14.49
C VAL A 397 8.09 9.61 -14.06
N ALA A 398 9.22 10.24 -13.73
CA ALA A 398 9.26 11.64 -13.34
C ALA A 398 8.81 12.58 -14.47
N THR A 399 9.18 12.28 -15.72
CA THR A 399 8.71 13.03 -16.89
C THR A 399 7.19 12.94 -17.04
N ALA A 400 6.63 11.73 -16.95
CA ALA A 400 5.18 11.54 -17.04
C ALA A 400 4.42 12.28 -15.91
N VAL A 401 4.95 12.22 -14.68
CA VAL A 401 4.39 13.00 -13.56
C VAL A 401 4.46 14.50 -13.84
N LEU A 402 5.59 15.01 -14.33
CA LEU A 402 5.76 16.43 -14.66
C LEU A 402 4.78 16.90 -15.74
N ASP A 403 4.49 16.06 -16.73
CA ASP A 403 3.51 16.36 -17.77
C ASP A 403 2.09 16.48 -17.20
N HIS A 404 1.72 15.62 -16.24
CA HIS A 404 0.46 15.75 -15.50
C HIS A 404 0.42 17.00 -14.62
N ILE A 405 1.50 17.35 -13.93
CA ILE A 405 1.57 18.59 -13.13
C ILE A 405 1.34 19.81 -14.02
N LYS A 406 2.04 19.91 -15.15
CA LYS A 406 1.97 21.06 -16.06
C LYS A 406 0.62 21.16 -16.75
N SER A 407 0.11 20.06 -17.30
CA SER A 407 -1.15 20.05 -18.04
C SER A 407 -2.36 20.38 -17.17
N ARG A 408 -2.35 19.97 -15.90
CA ARG A 408 -3.44 20.21 -14.95
C ARG A 408 -3.19 21.40 -14.01
N LYS A 409 -2.01 22.03 -14.08
CA LYS A 409 -1.56 23.09 -13.14
C LYS A 409 -1.67 22.65 -11.66
N LEU A 410 -1.25 21.42 -11.36
CA LEU A 410 -1.42 20.82 -10.03
C LEU A 410 -0.67 21.56 -8.91
N ASP A 411 0.40 22.28 -9.26
CA ASP A 411 1.12 23.17 -8.36
C ASP A 411 0.20 24.26 -7.77
N VAL A 412 -0.71 24.80 -8.58
CA VAL A 412 -1.68 25.80 -8.14
C VAL A 412 -2.73 25.18 -7.23
N TYR A 413 -3.27 24.01 -7.60
CA TYR A 413 -4.25 23.29 -6.78
C TYR A 413 -3.67 22.96 -5.39
N PHE A 414 -2.47 22.38 -5.37
CA PHE A 414 -1.75 22.07 -4.12
C PHE A 414 -1.59 23.31 -3.23
N GLU A 415 -1.16 24.45 -3.78
CA GLU A 415 -1.00 25.68 -2.99
C GLU A 415 -2.31 26.16 -2.34
N TYR A 416 -3.43 26.10 -3.08
CA TYR A 416 -4.72 26.50 -2.56
C TYR A 416 -5.22 25.54 -1.48
N GLU A 417 -5.09 24.24 -1.70
CA GLU A 417 -5.52 23.22 -0.76
C GLU A 417 -4.72 23.27 0.54
N GLU A 418 -3.41 23.50 0.47
CA GLU A 418 -2.54 23.75 1.64
C GLU A 418 -3.01 24.97 2.45
N LYS A 419 -3.32 26.08 1.77
CA LYS A 419 -3.87 27.28 2.43
C LYS A 419 -5.21 26.98 3.09
N LEU A 420 -6.08 26.21 2.45
CA LEU A 420 -7.39 25.81 2.98
C LEU A 420 -7.28 24.91 4.22
N MET A 421 -6.43 23.89 4.18
CA MET A 421 -6.26 22.95 5.30
C MET A 421 -5.52 23.57 6.49
N SER A 422 -4.59 24.49 6.22
CA SER A 422 -3.94 25.28 7.27
C SER A 422 -4.83 26.40 7.84
N LYS A 423 -6.05 26.58 7.30
CA LYS A 423 -6.99 27.65 7.66
C LYS A 423 -6.42 29.06 7.42
N SER A 424 -5.53 29.18 6.44
CA SER A 424 -4.95 30.44 6.00
C SER A 424 -5.90 31.17 5.04
N THR A 425 -5.77 32.49 4.92
CA THR A 425 -6.57 33.29 3.97
C THR A 425 -6.12 33.05 2.54
N LEU A 426 -7.09 32.85 1.63
CA LEU A 426 -6.83 32.78 0.19
C LEU A 426 -6.56 34.18 -0.39
N GLU A 427 -5.62 34.26 -1.34
CA GLU A 427 -5.26 35.52 -2.01
C GLU A 427 -6.18 35.85 -3.19
N LYS A 428 -6.70 34.82 -3.89
CA LYS A 428 -7.70 34.98 -4.96
C LYS A 428 -8.94 34.14 -4.67
N SER A 429 -10.02 34.46 -5.37
CA SER A 429 -11.28 33.74 -5.22
C SER A 429 -11.12 32.29 -5.67
N LEU A 430 -11.68 31.36 -4.90
CA LEU A 430 -11.75 29.95 -5.28
C LEU A 430 -12.52 29.75 -6.60
N LEU A 431 -13.51 30.61 -6.84
CA LEU A 431 -14.34 30.58 -8.04
C LEU A 431 -13.53 30.82 -9.32
N ASP A 432 -12.46 31.61 -9.25
CA ASP A 432 -11.61 31.92 -10.39
C ASP A 432 -10.86 30.67 -10.89
N ILE A 433 -10.40 29.83 -9.96
CA ILE A 433 -9.71 28.57 -10.29
C ILE A 433 -10.69 27.53 -10.80
N ILE A 434 -11.85 27.38 -10.15
CA ILE A 434 -12.88 26.44 -10.59
C ILE A 434 -13.33 26.79 -12.01
N SER A 435 -13.46 28.08 -12.34
CA SER A 435 -13.95 28.53 -13.64
C SER A 435 -12.87 28.57 -14.73
N ASP A 436 -11.58 28.42 -14.40
CA ASP A 436 -10.48 28.44 -15.38
C ASP A 436 -10.54 27.18 -16.27
N PRO A 437 -10.80 27.29 -17.59
CA PRO A 437 -10.86 26.14 -18.49
C PRO A 437 -9.49 25.47 -18.71
N ASP A 438 -8.39 26.20 -18.47
CA ASP A 438 -7.03 25.73 -18.69
C ASP A 438 -6.39 25.16 -17.40
N ALA A 439 -7.13 25.07 -16.29
CA ALA A 439 -6.62 24.59 -15.00
C ALA A 439 -7.41 23.39 -14.47
N GLY A 440 -6.71 22.27 -14.35
CA GLY A 440 -7.23 21.06 -13.71
C GLY A 440 -8.31 20.34 -14.51
N THR A 441 -8.53 19.09 -14.13
CA THR A 441 -9.67 18.28 -14.59
C THR A 441 -10.93 18.61 -13.80
N PRO A 442 -12.13 18.15 -14.23
CA PRO A 442 -13.34 18.24 -13.41
C PRO A 442 -13.16 17.59 -12.03
N GLU A 443 -12.39 16.52 -11.95
CA GLU A 443 -12.07 15.84 -10.68
C GLU A 443 -11.23 16.74 -9.75
N ASP A 444 -10.24 17.45 -10.29
CA ASP A 444 -9.38 18.37 -9.51
C ASP A 444 -10.18 19.53 -8.94
N LYS A 445 -11.07 20.11 -9.76
CA LYS A 445 -11.98 21.19 -9.37
C LYS A 445 -12.93 20.74 -8.26
N MET A 446 -13.49 19.54 -8.40
CA MET A 446 -14.36 18.96 -7.37
C MET A 446 -13.59 18.70 -6.09
N ARG A 447 -12.40 18.08 -6.14
CA ARG A 447 -11.54 17.82 -4.96
C ARG A 447 -11.26 19.11 -4.19
N LEU A 448 -10.80 20.15 -4.90
CA LEU A 448 -10.52 21.46 -4.32
C LEU A 448 -11.77 22.05 -3.62
N PHE A 449 -12.93 21.97 -4.26
CA PHE A 449 -14.17 22.47 -3.68
C PHE A 449 -14.61 21.65 -2.46
N LEU A 450 -14.49 20.32 -2.50
CA LEU A 450 -14.81 19.46 -1.37
C LEU A 450 -13.87 19.73 -0.18
N ILE A 451 -12.57 19.94 -0.41
CA ILE A 451 -11.62 20.33 0.62
C ILE A 451 -12.04 21.66 1.25
N PHE A 452 -12.33 22.68 0.44
CA PHE A 452 -12.87 23.95 0.92
C PHE A 452 -14.12 23.75 1.78
N TYR A 453 -15.08 22.97 1.28
CA TYR A 453 -16.33 22.74 1.98
C TYR A 453 -16.10 21.97 3.29
N ILE A 454 -15.20 21.00 3.35
CA ILE A 454 -14.90 20.21 4.56
C ILE A 454 -14.21 21.09 5.60
N THR A 455 -13.16 21.84 5.23
CA THR A 455 -12.33 22.61 6.16
C THR A 455 -12.96 23.93 6.62
N ALA A 456 -13.95 24.46 5.89
CA ALA A 456 -14.63 25.70 6.26
C ALA A 456 -15.30 25.61 7.65
N LEU A 457 -15.10 26.62 8.51
CA LEU A 457 -15.71 26.64 9.85
C LEU A 457 -17.25 26.70 9.78
N GLN A 458 -17.77 27.46 8.83
CA GLN A 458 -19.18 27.55 8.52
C GLN A 458 -19.41 27.23 7.04
N PRO A 459 -20.52 26.58 6.70
CA PRO A 459 -20.86 26.36 5.30
C PRO A 459 -20.98 27.72 4.59
N PRO A 460 -20.62 27.79 3.29
CA PRO A 460 -20.87 28.98 2.49
C PRO A 460 -22.37 29.33 2.51
N SER A 461 -22.68 30.61 2.30
CA SER A 461 -24.07 31.05 2.16
C SER A 461 -24.75 30.30 1.01
N GLU A 462 -26.07 30.13 1.03
CA GLU A 462 -26.79 29.43 -0.05
C GLU A 462 -26.54 30.08 -1.41
N THR A 463 -26.46 31.42 -1.45
CA THR A 463 -26.16 32.18 -2.66
C THR A 463 -24.75 31.90 -3.18
N ASP A 464 -23.74 31.85 -2.32
CA ASP A 464 -22.37 31.54 -2.75
C ASP A 464 -22.27 30.08 -3.19
N LEU A 465 -22.91 29.18 -2.44
CA LEU A 465 -22.93 27.75 -2.75
C LEU A 465 -23.55 27.49 -4.12
N ASP A 466 -24.62 28.18 -4.49
CA ASP A 466 -25.25 28.03 -5.80
C ASP A 466 -24.38 28.57 -6.94
N GLN A 467 -23.59 29.63 -6.70
CA GLN A 467 -22.58 30.08 -7.66
C GLN A 467 -21.51 29.00 -7.90
N TYR A 468 -20.99 28.38 -6.84
CA TYR A 468 -20.03 27.28 -6.97
C TYR A 468 -20.61 26.08 -7.69
N LYS A 469 -21.85 25.66 -7.36
CA LYS A 469 -22.53 24.56 -8.07
C LYS A 469 -22.64 24.83 -9.57
N LYS A 470 -23.03 26.05 -9.95
CA LYS A 470 -23.16 26.44 -11.35
C LYS A 470 -21.82 26.34 -12.07
N ALA A 471 -20.74 26.89 -11.50
CA ALA A 471 -19.40 26.81 -12.08
C ALA A 471 -18.89 25.35 -12.18
N LEU A 472 -19.17 24.51 -11.19
CA LEU A 472 -18.82 23.09 -11.23
C LEU A 472 -19.59 22.33 -12.32
N LEU A 473 -20.89 22.60 -12.49
CA LEU A 473 -21.69 21.99 -13.56
C LEU A 473 -21.22 22.43 -14.96
N GLU A 474 -20.91 23.72 -15.12
CA GLU A 474 -20.40 24.27 -16.39
C GLU A 474 -19.05 23.66 -16.80
N THR A 475 -18.26 23.20 -15.82
CA THR A 475 -16.98 22.52 -16.03
C THR A 475 -17.10 21.00 -16.16
N GLY A 476 -18.32 20.46 -16.13
CA GLY A 476 -18.60 19.03 -16.33
C GLY A 476 -18.48 18.17 -15.07
N CYS A 477 -18.47 18.77 -13.87
CA CYS A 477 -18.44 18.02 -12.61
C CYS A 477 -19.82 17.47 -12.24
N ASP A 478 -19.84 16.26 -11.67
CA ASP A 478 -21.01 15.70 -11.01
C ASP A 478 -21.14 16.21 -9.56
N LEU A 479 -22.35 16.55 -9.12
CA LEU A 479 -22.61 17.12 -7.80
C LEU A 479 -22.94 16.07 -6.72
N SER A 480 -23.02 14.78 -7.06
CA SER A 480 -23.39 13.73 -6.09
C SER A 480 -22.43 13.68 -4.90
N SER A 481 -21.11 13.79 -5.13
CA SER A 481 -20.10 13.86 -4.07
C SER A 481 -20.34 15.02 -3.10
N LEU A 482 -20.80 16.18 -3.60
CA LEU A 482 -21.12 17.33 -2.77
C LEU A 482 -22.35 17.05 -1.89
N ASN A 483 -23.38 16.41 -2.44
CA ASN A 483 -24.58 16.06 -1.69
C ASN A 483 -24.26 15.16 -0.49
N TYR A 484 -23.42 14.14 -0.72
CA TYR A 484 -22.94 13.27 0.35
C TYR A 484 -22.12 14.05 1.39
N ILE A 485 -21.13 14.85 0.96
CA ILE A 485 -20.28 15.63 1.88
C ILE A 485 -21.08 16.64 2.69
N LYS A 486 -22.16 17.21 2.15
CA LYS A 486 -23.09 18.06 2.91
C LYS A 486 -23.74 17.30 4.06
N GLN A 487 -24.23 16.08 3.81
CA GLN A 487 -24.83 15.22 4.83
C GLN A 487 -23.79 14.80 5.86
N TRP A 488 -22.64 14.30 5.42
CA TRP A 488 -21.52 13.92 6.28
C TRP A 488 -21.11 15.06 7.22
N LYS A 489 -20.94 16.28 6.70
CA LYS A 489 -20.55 17.43 7.53
C LYS A 489 -21.62 17.81 8.55
N ALA A 490 -22.90 17.63 8.22
CA ALA A 490 -24.00 17.83 9.17
C ALA A 490 -23.95 16.79 10.31
N PHE A 491 -23.72 15.51 9.99
CA PHE A 491 -23.55 14.45 10.99
C PHE A 491 -22.34 14.70 11.91
N THR A 492 -21.19 15.09 11.35
CA THR A 492 -19.98 15.38 12.14
C THR A 492 -20.19 16.55 13.11
N LYS A 493 -20.95 17.59 12.73
CA LYS A 493 -21.32 18.68 13.66
C LYS A 493 -22.22 18.21 14.80
N ILE A 494 -23.16 17.31 14.52
CA ILE A 494 -24.05 16.73 15.54
C ILE A 494 -23.23 15.88 16.51
N ALA A 495 -22.35 15.01 15.99
CA ALA A 495 -21.48 14.15 16.80
C ALA A 495 -20.45 14.93 17.64
N ALA A 496 -19.98 16.09 17.16
CA ALA A 496 -19.06 16.97 17.89
C ALA A 496 -19.75 17.82 18.98
N THR A 497 -21.09 17.79 19.09
CA THR A 497 -21.82 18.48 20.17
C THR A 497 -21.98 17.50 21.33
N PRO A 498 -21.24 17.67 22.46
CA PRO A 498 -21.37 16.76 23.58
C PRO A 498 -22.79 16.82 24.15
N SER A 499 -23.42 15.66 24.31
CA SER A 499 -24.68 15.47 25.03
C SER A 499 -24.51 15.77 26.52
N ASN A 500 -24.43 17.06 26.85
CA ASN A 500 -24.29 17.54 28.22
C ASN A 500 -25.68 17.85 28.82
N TYR A 501 -26.32 16.83 29.41
CA TYR A 501 -27.27 17.06 30.49
C TYR A 501 -26.46 17.29 31.77
N GLY A 502 -26.38 18.54 32.24
CA GLY A 502 -25.87 18.85 33.59
C GLY A 502 -24.87 20.00 33.67
N ASN A 503 -25.43 21.22 33.71
CA ASN A 503 -25.02 22.42 34.46
C ASN A 503 -23.54 22.89 34.55
N SER A 504 -23.43 24.21 34.41
CA SER A 504 -22.34 25.12 34.84
C SER A 504 -21.23 25.38 33.83
N GLY A 505 -21.21 26.63 33.36
CA GLY A 505 -20.44 27.08 32.21
C GLY A 505 -18.94 27.15 32.42
N VAL A 506 -18.23 26.78 31.35
CA VAL A 506 -16.86 27.20 31.08
C VAL A 506 -16.78 27.53 29.59
N LYS A 507 -16.41 28.76 29.25
CA LYS A 507 -16.25 29.21 27.86
C LYS A 507 -15.09 28.44 27.19
N PRO A 508 -15.21 28.00 25.93
CA PRO A 508 -14.05 27.50 25.21
C PRO A 508 -13.15 28.68 24.84
N MET A 509 -11.99 28.76 25.50
CA MET A 509 -10.93 29.70 25.17
C MET A 509 -10.27 29.25 23.86
N GLY A 510 -10.28 30.12 22.86
CA GLY A 510 -9.63 29.88 21.57
C GLY A 510 -8.14 29.63 21.76
N GLN A 511 -7.66 28.49 21.27
CA GLN A 511 -6.23 28.22 21.15
C GLN A 511 -5.71 28.79 19.83
N SER A 512 -5.16 29.99 19.92
CA SER A 512 -4.23 30.52 18.94
C SER A 512 -2.88 29.84 19.13
N VAL A 513 -2.44 29.02 18.18
CA VAL A 513 -1.04 28.58 18.13
C VAL A 513 -0.27 29.64 17.35
N VAL A 514 0.66 30.29 18.07
CA VAL A 514 1.60 31.28 17.57
C VAL A 514 2.68 30.56 16.76
N ILE A 515 2.87 30.92 15.50
CA ILE A 515 4.11 30.67 14.75
C ILE A 515 4.51 31.99 14.10
N ASN A 516 5.69 32.50 14.47
CA ASN A 516 6.28 33.71 13.89
C ASN A 516 7.75 33.43 13.51
N TYR A 517 8.18 34.11 12.43
CA TYR A 517 9.52 34.18 11.80
C TYR A 517 9.93 32.96 10.93
N LEU A 518 10.40 33.10 9.67
CA LEU A 518 11.25 34.13 9.04
C LEU A 518 11.05 34.13 7.50
N VAL A 519 10.93 35.31 6.88
CA VAL A 519 11.06 35.52 5.42
C VAL A 519 12.39 36.21 5.11
N ARG A 520 13.27 35.58 4.32
CA ARG A 520 13.96 36.22 3.18
C ARG A 520 14.91 35.28 2.42
N LYS A 521 14.77 35.35 1.08
CA LYS A 521 15.75 35.06 0.00
C LYS A 521 16.21 33.61 -0.19
N ASN A 522 15.36 32.81 -0.82
CA ASN A 522 15.58 32.13 -2.12
C ASN A 522 14.33 31.29 -2.38
N ARG A 523 13.76 31.34 -3.59
CA ARG A 523 12.55 30.60 -3.99
C ARG A 523 12.84 29.11 -4.13
N VAL A 524 13.11 28.45 -3.00
CA VAL A 524 13.01 27.00 -2.85
C VAL A 524 11.77 26.79 -1.99
N PHE A 525 10.77 26.11 -2.54
CA PHE A 525 9.58 25.66 -1.80
C PHE A 525 10.05 24.86 -0.57
N LYS A 526 10.16 25.51 0.60
CA LYS A 526 10.15 24.78 1.87
C LYS A 526 8.70 24.36 2.11
N VAL A 527 8.34 23.25 1.48
CA VAL A 527 7.05 22.58 1.67
C VAL A 527 6.91 22.30 3.16
N PHE A 528 5.91 22.92 3.79
CA PHE A 528 5.55 22.65 5.18
C PHE A 528 4.91 21.25 5.21
N PHE A 529 5.72 20.22 5.39
CA PHE A 529 5.18 18.88 5.64
C PHE A 529 4.27 18.92 6.87
N PHE A 530 3.01 18.52 6.69
CA PHE A 530 1.97 18.43 7.73
C PHE A 530 2.55 17.96 9.06
N GLN A 531 2.72 18.88 10.00
CA GLN A 531 2.93 18.51 11.39
C GLN A 531 1.59 17.99 11.93
N ASN A 532 1.46 16.65 11.91
CA ASN A 532 0.46 15.80 12.55
C ASN A 532 -0.95 15.80 11.92
N LEU A 533 -1.11 14.99 10.85
CA LEU A 533 -2.42 14.57 10.37
C LEU A 533 -3.26 13.94 11.51
N PRO A 534 -4.61 13.95 11.43
CA PRO A 534 -5.47 13.44 12.50
C PRO A 534 -5.08 12.04 12.99
N VAL A 535 -4.80 11.13 12.06
CA VAL A 535 -4.35 9.76 12.36
C VAL A 535 -3.04 9.74 13.16
N THR A 536 -2.04 10.52 12.76
CA THR A 536 -0.75 10.63 13.44
C THR A 536 -0.89 11.24 14.85
N ARG A 537 -1.76 12.24 15.01
CA ARG A 537 -2.05 12.86 16.30
C ARG A 537 -2.71 11.88 17.27
N ILE A 538 -3.70 11.13 16.81
CA ILE A 538 -4.37 10.08 17.60
C ILE A 538 -3.38 9.01 18.01
N LEU A 539 -2.50 8.60 17.07
CA LEU A 539 -1.45 7.65 17.36
C LEU A 539 -0.48 8.15 18.44
N ASP A 540 0.07 9.35 18.32
CA ASP A 540 1.01 9.90 19.34
C ASP A 540 0.35 9.95 20.72
N ASN A 541 -0.91 10.39 20.80
CA ASN A 541 -1.65 10.44 22.06
C ASN A 541 -1.81 9.05 22.70
N LEU A 542 -2.21 8.05 21.91
CA LEU A 542 -2.42 6.68 22.39
C LEU A 542 -1.10 5.96 22.70
N MET A 543 -0.06 6.16 21.90
CA MET A 543 1.28 5.58 22.14
C MET A 543 1.92 6.15 23.40
N GLU A 544 1.74 7.44 23.68
CA GLU A 544 2.28 8.10 24.87
C GLU A 544 1.33 8.03 26.08
N MET A 545 0.13 7.45 25.93
CA MET A 545 -0.90 7.39 26.96
C MET A 545 -1.26 8.78 27.53
N LYS A 546 -1.23 9.80 26.67
CA LYS A 546 -1.64 11.17 27.01
C LYS A 546 -3.16 11.24 27.06
N SER A 547 -3.70 11.92 28.07
CA SER A 547 -5.13 12.25 28.07
C SER A 547 -5.37 13.34 27.03
N ASN A 548 -6.34 13.10 26.16
CA ASN A 548 -6.74 14.01 25.11
C ASN A 548 -8.23 13.77 24.82
N PRO A 549 -9.07 14.82 24.74
CA PRO A 549 -10.50 14.66 24.45
C PRO A 549 -10.81 13.81 23.22
N GLU A 550 -9.93 13.81 22.21
CA GLU A 550 -10.10 13.03 20.98
C GLU A 550 -9.87 11.52 21.18
N THR A 551 -9.08 11.12 22.19
CA THR A 551 -8.66 9.72 22.41
C THR A 551 -9.14 9.14 23.73
N ASP A 552 -9.67 9.95 24.64
CA ASP A 552 -10.11 9.50 25.97
C ASP A 552 -11.29 8.52 25.90
N ASP A 553 -12.16 8.66 24.89
CA ASP A 553 -13.31 7.77 24.67
C ASP A 553 -12.99 6.48 23.89
N TYR A 554 -11.75 6.33 23.41
CA TYR A 554 -11.34 5.14 22.66
C TYR A 554 -11.46 3.89 23.54
N ARG A 555 -12.19 2.88 23.04
CA ARG A 555 -12.32 1.59 23.72
C ARG A 555 -10.95 0.91 23.83
N TYR A 556 -10.85 0.00 24.80
CA TYR A 556 -9.65 -0.78 25.09
C TYR A 556 -10.02 -2.26 25.10
N PHE A 557 -9.34 -3.05 24.27
CA PHE A 557 -9.47 -4.51 24.29
C PHE A 557 -8.09 -5.15 24.49
N ASP A 558 -8.05 -6.13 25.38
CA ASP A 558 -6.88 -6.96 25.59
C ASP A 558 -7.21 -8.45 25.39
N PRO A 559 -6.90 -9.01 24.20
CA PRO A 559 -7.19 -10.42 23.89
C PRO A 559 -6.51 -11.44 24.82
N LYS A 560 -5.38 -11.09 25.48
CA LYS A 560 -4.70 -11.99 26.43
C LYS A 560 -5.34 -11.99 27.82
N MET A 561 -6.14 -10.99 28.16
CA MET A 561 -6.84 -10.93 29.46
C MET A 561 -8.08 -11.84 29.43
N LEU A 562 -7.95 -13.07 29.92
CA LEU A 562 -9.03 -14.06 29.94
C LEU A 562 -10.24 -13.67 30.82
N ARG A 563 -10.07 -12.71 31.75
CA ARG A 563 -11.10 -12.13 32.62
C ARG A 563 -10.89 -10.62 32.75
N GLY A 564 -11.35 -9.84 31.77
CA GLY A 564 -11.36 -8.37 31.83
C GLY A 564 -12.79 -7.84 31.89
N SER A 565 -13.07 -6.92 32.82
CA SER A 565 -14.24 -6.03 32.72
C SER A 565 -14.11 -5.21 31.43
N GLU A 566 -15.20 -5.02 30.68
CA GLU A 566 -15.24 -4.43 29.32
C GLU A 566 -14.74 -2.97 29.20
N SER A 567 -14.05 -2.41 30.19
CA SER A 567 -13.90 -0.95 30.27
C SER A 567 -12.72 -0.37 31.06
N SER A 568 -11.86 -1.15 31.74
CA SER A 568 -10.76 -0.55 32.50
C SER A 568 -9.43 -0.64 31.75
N THR A 569 -9.06 0.44 31.06
CA THR A 569 -7.67 0.70 30.68
C THR A 569 -6.76 0.51 31.91
N PRO A 570 -5.66 -0.27 31.82
CA PRO A 570 -4.77 -0.47 32.95
C PRO A 570 -4.25 0.88 33.46
N ARG A 571 -4.24 1.07 34.80
CA ARG A 571 -3.71 2.30 35.43
C ARG A 571 -2.21 2.52 35.19
N ASN A 572 -1.50 1.49 34.71
CA ASN A 572 -0.06 1.55 34.49
C ASN A 572 0.24 2.13 33.10
N LYS A 573 0.79 3.35 33.06
CA LYS A 573 0.94 4.20 31.86
C LYS A 573 2.32 4.07 31.22
N ASN A 574 2.75 2.87 30.88
CA ASN A 574 3.98 2.74 30.10
C ASN A 574 3.69 3.07 28.63
N PRO A 575 4.45 3.99 28.00
CA PRO A 575 4.31 4.26 26.58
C PRO A 575 4.58 3.02 25.72
N PHE A 576 3.86 2.89 24.61
CA PHE A 576 4.09 1.84 23.62
C PHE A 576 5.31 2.17 22.75
N GLN A 577 6.16 1.18 22.48
CA GLN A 577 7.26 1.31 21.53
C GLN A 577 6.83 0.93 20.11
N GLU A 578 5.87 0.01 19.97
CA GLU A 578 5.38 -0.47 18.68
C GLU A 578 3.89 -0.24 18.56
N ALA A 579 3.48 0.28 17.41
CA ALA A 579 2.07 0.45 17.08
C ALA A 579 1.77 0.06 15.64
N ILE A 580 0.55 -0.39 15.42
CA ILE A 580 -0.04 -0.67 14.12
C ILE A 580 -1.28 0.21 14.01
N VAL A 581 -1.33 1.04 12.99
CA VAL A 581 -2.50 1.85 12.67
C VAL A 581 -3.23 1.20 11.51
N PHE A 582 -4.54 0.96 11.67
CA PHE A 582 -5.37 0.46 10.58
C PHE A 582 -6.57 1.37 10.34
N VAL A 583 -6.72 1.83 9.11
CA VAL A 583 -7.87 2.64 8.70
C VAL A 583 -8.92 1.76 8.02
N VAL A 584 -10.10 1.69 8.64
CA VAL A 584 -11.31 1.10 8.05
C VAL A 584 -11.94 2.09 7.08
N GLY A 585 -12.24 1.63 5.87
CA GLY A 585 -12.78 2.49 4.80
C GLY A 585 -11.71 3.25 4.04
N GLY A 586 -10.48 2.72 3.98
CA GLY A 586 -9.46 3.13 3.02
C GLY A 586 -8.45 4.18 3.52
N GLY A 587 -7.22 4.03 3.05
CA GLY A 587 -6.05 4.81 3.44
C GLY A 587 -5.36 5.47 2.24
N ASN A 588 -4.25 6.17 2.47
CA ASN A 588 -3.49 6.81 1.40
C ASN A 588 -1.99 6.92 1.74
N TYR A 589 -1.16 7.19 0.72
CA TYR A 589 0.28 7.33 0.90
C TYR A 589 0.70 8.59 1.68
N ILE A 590 -0.14 9.63 1.76
CA ILE A 590 0.16 10.83 2.55
C ILE A 590 0.15 10.48 4.05
N GLU A 591 -0.87 9.75 4.50
CA GLU A 591 -0.97 9.26 5.88
C GLU A 591 0.19 8.34 6.22
N TYR A 592 0.51 7.39 5.34
CA TYR A 592 1.69 6.54 5.48
C TYR A 592 2.98 7.37 5.63
N GLN A 593 3.23 8.29 4.70
CA GLN A 593 4.43 9.13 4.74
C GLN A 593 4.50 9.98 6.01
N ASN A 594 3.36 10.50 6.49
CA ASN A 594 3.30 11.26 7.73
C ASN A 594 3.68 10.41 8.96
N LEU A 595 3.28 9.13 8.99
CA LEU A 595 3.65 8.18 10.04
C LEU A 595 5.13 7.77 9.95
N VAL A 596 5.68 7.65 8.74
CA VAL A 596 7.11 7.42 8.51
C VAL A 596 7.93 8.58 9.08
N ASP A 597 7.54 9.82 8.79
CA ASP A 597 8.25 11.00 9.28
C ASP A 597 8.09 11.20 10.80
N TYR A 598 6.91 10.89 11.35
CA TYR A 598 6.72 10.79 12.80
C TYR A 598 7.70 9.80 13.45
N THR A 599 7.87 8.61 12.83
CA THR A 599 8.77 7.58 13.34
C THR A 599 10.24 8.00 13.26
N LYS A 600 10.65 8.67 12.19
CA LYS A 600 12.00 9.27 12.07
C LYS A 600 12.27 10.31 13.16
N ALA A 601 11.26 11.10 13.54
CA ALA A 601 11.38 12.11 14.60
C ALA A 601 11.36 11.52 16.03
N LYS A 602 10.92 10.28 16.20
CA LYS A 602 10.75 9.61 17.51
C LYS A 602 11.60 8.33 17.59
N PRO A 603 12.92 8.45 17.85
CA PRO A 603 13.80 7.29 17.89
C PRO A 603 13.33 6.27 18.95
N GLY A 604 13.31 4.99 18.57
CA GLY A 604 12.85 3.89 19.42
C GLY A 604 11.36 3.58 19.32
N LYS A 605 10.58 4.37 18.57
CA LYS A 605 9.21 4.01 18.18
C LYS A 605 9.23 3.30 16.83
N ARG A 606 8.28 2.38 16.62
CA ARG A 606 8.02 1.75 15.33
C ARG A 606 6.52 1.77 15.05
N VAL A 607 6.17 2.19 13.85
CA VAL A 607 4.79 2.30 13.41
C VAL A 607 4.64 1.52 12.12
N LEU A 608 3.56 0.76 12.03
CA LEU A 608 3.16 0.05 10.82
C LEU A 608 1.76 0.54 10.43
N TYR A 609 1.57 0.87 9.16
CA TYR A 609 0.33 1.41 8.63
C TYR A 609 -0.42 0.36 7.81
N GLY A 610 -1.74 0.32 7.95
CA GLY A 610 -2.62 -0.54 7.18
C GLY A 610 -3.92 0.14 6.84
N CYS A 611 -4.56 -0.34 5.77
CA CYS A 611 -5.90 0.11 5.40
C CYS A 611 -6.67 -0.99 4.66
N SER A 612 -8.00 -0.86 4.61
CA SER A 612 -8.84 -1.80 3.85
C SER A 612 -8.52 -1.74 2.35
N GLU A 613 -8.48 -0.53 1.80
CA GLU A 613 -8.10 -0.22 0.42
C GLU A 613 -7.20 1.01 0.37
N LEU A 614 -6.48 1.20 -0.74
CA LEU A 614 -5.64 2.37 -0.94
C LEU A 614 -6.30 3.34 -1.92
N PHE A 615 -6.52 4.58 -1.47
CA PHE A 615 -7.11 5.64 -2.28
C PHE A 615 -6.07 6.36 -3.13
N ASN A 616 -6.40 6.52 -4.40
CA ASN A 616 -5.80 7.49 -5.31
C ASN A 616 -6.70 8.75 -5.38
N ALA A 617 -6.48 9.61 -6.39
CA ALA A 617 -7.33 10.75 -6.73
C ALA A 617 -8.84 10.43 -6.78
N GLY A 618 -9.19 9.15 -7.00
CA GLY A 618 -10.53 8.64 -7.18
C GLY A 618 -11.41 8.59 -5.94
N LEU A 619 -11.00 9.03 -4.75
CA LEU A 619 -11.95 9.17 -3.63
C LEU A 619 -13.12 10.08 -4.04
N GLY A 620 -12.86 11.12 -4.84
CA GLY A 620 -13.93 11.94 -5.43
C GLY A 620 -14.96 11.10 -6.21
N LYS A 621 -14.50 10.14 -7.02
CA LYS A 621 -15.35 9.19 -7.75
C LYS A 621 -16.05 8.18 -6.84
N ILE A 622 -15.41 7.74 -5.76
CA ILE A 622 -16.06 6.88 -4.76
C ILE A 622 -17.21 7.65 -4.10
N LEU A 623 -17.02 8.94 -3.81
CA LEU A 623 -18.07 9.80 -3.27
C LEU A 623 -19.21 10.07 -4.27
N GLN A 624 -18.97 9.97 -5.59
CA GLN A 624 -20.02 10.06 -6.62
C GLN A 624 -20.96 8.85 -6.62
N LYS A 625 -20.56 7.73 -6.02
CA LYS A 625 -21.38 6.51 -5.97
C LYS A 625 -22.51 6.59 -4.91
N PHE A 626 -22.53 7.63 -4.07
CA PHE A 626 -23.59 7.91 -3.10
C PHE A 626 -24.63 8.87 -3.69
#